data_AF-A0A7W2RN45-F1
#
_entry.id   AF-A0A7W2RN45-F1
#
_cell.length_a   1.000
_cell.length_b   1.000
_cell.length_c   1.000
_cell.angle_alpha   90.00
_cell.angle_beta   90.00
_cell.angle_gamma   90.00
#
_symmetry.space_group_name_H-M   'P 1'
#
loop_
_entity.id
_entity.type
_entity.pdbx_description
1 polymer ?
#
loop_
_entity_poly.entity_id
_entity_poly.type
_entity_poly.pdbx_seq_one_letter_code
_entity_poly.pdbx_strand_id
1 'polypeptide(L)'
;MTLFDDVVSQEDFATVYAIQALTNPRILNELGDLSLLSSNEIPFGIDGVNYVTAPFTHINPEGSRFSKGDFGVLYLADTIDTAIKETLYHQDKYFQNLQGLHYDTVDMRCLKVTFSASVVDLFQVKGIYEPEDYSLPRRLGAELKKNAQQGFQYYSVRNQGATCWGLFSPIHVTSAIQTKHFEFIFDGKSMSKVRELVHQPLLS
;
A
#
# COMPACT_ATOMS: atom_id res chain seq x y z
N MET A 1 -3.00 4.91 18.32
CA MET A 1 -1.63 4.49 18.63
C MET A 1 -1.52 3.04 18.23
N THR A 2 -0.61 2.77 17.32
CA THR A 2 -0.20 1.43 16.88
C THR A 2 1.04 1.01 17.66
N LEU A 3 1.37 -0.29 17.67
CA LEU A 3 2.63 -0.77 18.28
C LEU A 3 3.86 -0.02 17.75
N PHE A 4 3.87 0.32 16.46
CA PHE A 4 4.98 1.05 15.85
C PHE A 4 5.09 2.51 16.33
N ASP A 5 4.00 3.11 16.81
CA ASP A 5 4.04 4.47 17.36
C ASP A 5 4.71 4.49 18.75
N ASP A 6 4.75 3.33 19.43
CA ASP A 6 5.30 3.18 20.79
C ASP A 6 6.80 2.86 20.80
N VAL A 7 7.41 2.64 19.63
CA VAL A 7 8.79 2.18 19.53
C VAL A 7 9.60 2.97 18.48
N VAL A 8 10.88 3.15 18.77
CA VAL A 8 11.81 3.87 17.87
C VAL A 8 12.98 3.00 17.41
N SER A 9 13.11 1.79 17.95
CA SER A 9 14.19 0.85 17.65
C SER A 9 13.67 -0.58 17.49
N GLN A 10 14.51 -1.44 16.90
CA GLN A 10 14.22 -2.85 16.69
C GLN A 10 14.17 -3.62 18.01
N GLU A 11 15.08 -3.32 18.94
CA GLU A 11 15.13 -3.93 20.27
C GLU A 11 13.88 -3.60 21.09
N ASP A 12 13.45 -2.34 21.06
CA ASP A 12 12.22 -1.91 21.72
C ASP A 12 11.01 -2.61 21.11
N PHE A 13 10.94 -2.68 19.78
CA PHE A 13 9.86 -3.39 19.08
C PHE A 13 9.74 -4.84 19.54
N ALA A 14 10.85 -5.60 19.56
CA ALA A 14 10.83 -7.00 19.98
C ALA A 14 10.30 -7.17 21.41
N THR A 15 10.69 -6.25 22.30
CA THR A 15 10.29 -6.28 23.71
C THR A 15 8.81 -5.96 23.89
N VAL A 16 8.34 -4.86 23.28
CA VAL A 16 6.94 -4.43 23.40
C VAL A 16 6.01 -5.41 22.68
N TYR A 17 6.41 -5.93 21.51
CA TYR A 17 5.67 -6.96 20.78
C TYR A 17 5.46 -8.22 21.63
N ALA A 18 6.50 -8.74 22.29
CA ALA A 18 6.39 -9.94 23.10
C ALA A 18 5.38 -9.78 24.26
N ILE A 19 5.31 -8.57 24.85
CA ILE A 19 4.36 -8.26 25.92
C ILE A 19 2.94 -8.10 25.38
N GLN A 20 2.77 -7.32 24.30
CA GLN A 20 1.46 -7.03 23.74
C GLN A 20 0.84 -8.23 23.01
N ALA A 21 1.63 -9.10 22.37
CA ALA A 21 1.13 -10.31 21.71
C ALA A 21 0.48 -11.31 22.70
N LEU A 22 0.94 -11.34 23.96
CA LEU A 22 0.34 -12.17 25.01
C LEU A 22 -0.97 -11.60 25.57
N THR A 23 -1.16 -10.29 25.48
CA THR A 23 -2.21 -9.57 26.23
C THR A 23 -3.24 -8.88 25.34
N ASN A 24 -2.93 -8.65 24.06
CA ASN A 24 -3.77 -7.94 23.11
C ASN A 24 -3.85 -8.72 21.77
N PRO A 25 -4.85 -9.59 21.60
CA PRO A 25 -4.98 -10.39 20.38
C PRO A 25 -5.25 -9.57 19.11
N ARG A 26 -5.64 -8.29 19.23
CA ARG A 26 -5.86 -7.40 18.07
C ARG A 26 -4.56 -7.03 17.37
N ILE A 27 -3.43 -7.09 18.07
CA ILE A 27 -2.14 -6.65 17.54
C ILE A 27 -1.68 -7.46 16.31
N LEU A 28 -2.05 -8.74 16.26
CA LEU A 28 -1.73 -9.61 15.12
C LEU A 28 -2.47 -9.17 13.86
N ASN A 29 -3.72 -8.73 14.00
CA ASN A 29 -4.49 -8.20 12.87
C ASN A 29 -3.95 -6.84 12.39
N GLU A 30 -3.36 -6.05 13.28
CA GLU A 30 -2.79 -4.74 12.92
C GLU A 30 -1.42 -4.86 12.24
N LEU A 31 -0.59 -5.81 12.71
CA LEU A 31 0.78 -6.01 12.19
C LEU A 31 0.82 -6.92 10.97
N GLY A 32 -0.18 -7.78 10.79
CA GLY A 32 -0.20 -8.79 9.75
C GLY A 32 0.84 -9.89 10.02
N ASP A 33 1.27 -10.56 8.97
CA ASP A 33 2.31 -11.59 9.07
C ASP A 33 3.71 -10.96 9.00
N LEU A 34 4.27 -10.68 10.19
CA LEU A 34 5.63 -10.15 10.33
C LEU A 34 6.72 -11.13 9.84
N SER A 35 6.43 -12.42 9.66
CA SER A 35 7.43 -13.36 9.13
C SER A 35 7.80 -13.08 7.67
N LEU A 36 6.96 -12.31 6.96
CA LEU A 36 7.14 -11.91 5.57
C LEU A 36 8.07 -10.70 5.39
N LEU A 37 8.42 -10.01 6.48
CA LEU A 37 9.27 -8.82 6.46
C LEU A 37 10.41 -8.97 7.46
N SER A 38 11.65 -8.87 7.00
CA SER A 38 12.78 -8.87 7.92
C SER A 38 12.70 -7.66 8.84
N SER A 39 12.97 -7.84 10.13
CA SER A 39 12.98 -6.72 11.08
C SER A 39 14.03 -5.65 10.73
N ASN A 40 15.10 -6.02 10.02
CA ASN A 40 16.11 -5.08 9.52
C ASN A 40 15.62 -4.25 8.31
N GLU A 41 14.50 -4.63 7.70
CA GLU A 41 13.86 -3.86 6.62
C GLU A 41 12.81 -2.87 7.17
N ILE A 42 12.47 -2.94 8.45
CA ILE A 42 11.50 -2.03 9.07
C ILE A 42 12.19 -0.69 9.36
N PRO A 43 11.70 0.43 8.82
CA PRO A 43 12.25 1.75 9.10
C PRO A 43 11.75 2.26 10.46
N PHE A 44 12.26 1.71 11.56
CA PHE A 44 11.88 2.17 12.90
C PHE A 44 12.17 3.67 13.10
N GLY A 45 11.28 4.35 13.83
CA GLY A 45 11.43 5.77 14.17
C GLY A 45 10.98 6.78 13.11
N ILE A 46 10.48 6.34 11.95
CA ILE A 46 9.85 7.26 10.98
C ILE A 46 8.38 7.51 11.33
N ASP A 47 7.82 8.63 10.86
CA ASP A 47 6.37 8.83 10.90
C ASP A 47 5.67 7.83 9.98
N GLY A 48 4.68 7.09 10.51
CA GLY A 48 3.83 6.20 9.73
C GLY A 48 4.46 4.86 9.33
N VAL A 49 5.34 4.30 10.17
CA VAL A 49 5.96 2.96 9.96
C VAL A 49 4.90 1.90 9.62
N ASN A 50 3.79 1.88 10.37
CA ASN A 50 2.69 0.94 10.17
C ASN A 50 2.10 0.99 8.75
N TYR A 51 2.00 2.20 8.16
CA TYR A 51 1.46 2.36 6.82
C TYR A 51 2.40 1.80 5.75
N VAL A 52 3.70 1.92 5.95
CA VAL A 52 4.69 1.50 4.95
C VAL A 52 5.05 0.03 5.07
N THR A 53 4.90 -0.58 6.25
CA THR A 53 5.11 -2.01 6.47
C THR A 53 3.91 -2.85 6.05
N ALA A 54 2.68 -2.31 6.14
CA ALA A 54 1.46 -3.05 5.83
C ALA A 54 1.44 -3.77 4.45
N PRO A 55 1.91 -3.17 3.33
CA PRO A 55 1.95 -3.88 2.04
C PRO A 55 2.82 -5.14 2.02
N PHE A 56 3.73 -5.28 2.99
CA PHE A 56 4.68 -6.40 3.09
C PHE A 56 4.22 -7.46 4.09
N THR A 57 3.32 -7.11 5.01
CA THR A 57 2.79 -8.04 6.03
C THR A 57 1.34 -8.47 5.78
N HIS A 58 0.60 -7.73 4.95
CA HIS A 58 -0.77 -8.02 4.52
C HIS A 58 -0.82 -8.30 3.02
N ILE A 59 0.00 -9.24 2.55
CA ILE A 59 0.10 -9.57 1.13
C ILE A 59 -1.23 -10.14 0.65
N ASN A 60 -1.79 -9.56 -0.42
CA ASN A 60 -2.95 -10.12 -1.10
C ASN A 60 -2.54 -11.38 -1.90
N PRO A 61 -3.08 -12.58 -1.59
CA PRO A 61 -2.76 -13.81 -2.32
C PRO A 61 -3.12 -13.78 -3.81
N GLU A 62 -4.11 -12.97 -4.20
CA GLU A 62 -4.48 -12.75 -5.62
C GLU A 62 -3.45 -11.90 -6.38
N GLY A 63 -2.51 -11.31 -5.64
CA GLY A 63 -1.41 -10.51 -6.14
C GLY A 63 -1.79 -9.07 -6.48
N SER A 64 -0.89 -8.44 -7.22
CA SER A 64 -0.99 -7.07 -7.74
C SER A 64 -0.51 -7.04 -9.20
N ARG A 65 -0.26 -5.85 -9.77
CA ARG A 65 0.26 -5.72 -11.13
C ARG A 65 1.64 -6.33 -11.30
N PHE A 66 2.55 -6.12 -10.34
CA PHE A 66 3.94 -6.57 -10.40
C PHE A 66 4.28 -7.70 -9.41
N SER A 67 3.31 -8.25 -8.70
CA SER A 67 3.49 -9.40 -7.80
C SER A 67 2.36 -10.40 -8.00
N LYS A 68 2.66 -11.70 -7.93
CA LYS A 68 1.64 -12.76 -7.99
C LYS A 68 1.08 -13.12 -6.60
N GLY A 69 1.37 -12.31 -5.57
CA GLY A 69 0.96 -12.55 -4.18
C GLY A 69 2.01 -13.30 -3.36
N ASP A 70 3.23 -13.46 -3.88
CA ASP A 70 4.36 -14.11 -3.22
C ASP A 70 5.27 -13.14 -2.45
N PHE A 71 5.17 -11.85 -2.74
CA PHE A 71 5.83 -10.77 -2.00
C PHE A 71 5.03 -9.47 -2.06
N GLY A 72 5.22 -8.62 -1.04
CA GLY A 72 4.61 -7.30 -0.95
C GLY A 72 5.29 -6.25 -1.82
N VAL A 73 4.52 -5.26 -2.27
CA VAL A 73 5.03 -4.10 -3.00
C VAL A 73 4.30 -2.87 -2.48
N LEU A 74 5.06 -1.85 -2.04
CA LEU A 74 4.49 -0.54 -1.72
C LEU A 74 4.34 0.25 -3.01
N TYR A 75 3.10 0.46 -3.45
CA TYR A 75 2.77 1.27 -4.63
C TYR A 75 2.56 2.73 -4.26
N LEU A 76 3.15 3.62 -5.05
CA LEU A 76 3.08 5.07 -4.88
C LEU A 76 2.74 5.72 -6.23
N ALA A 77 2.12 6.90 -6.18
CA ALA A 77 1.82 7.69 -7.36
C ALA A 77 2.23 9.15 -7.17
N ASP A 78 2.53 9.83 -8.28
CA ASP A 78 3.05 11.21 -8.31
C ASP A 78 2.02 12.26 -7.87
N THR A 79 0.74 11.97 -8.08
CA THR A 79 -0.37 12.84 -7.72
C THR A 79 -1.46 12.08 -6.95
N ILE A 80 -2.19 12.84 -6.13
CA ILE A 80 -3.35 12.33 -5.39
C ILE A 80 -4.42 11.80 -6.36
N ASP A 81 -4.63 12.47 -7.50
CA ASP A 81 -5.59 12.04 -8.53
C ASP A 81 -5.22 10.66 -9.09
N THR A 82 -3.94 10.43 -9.40
CA THR A 82 -3.45 9.11 -9.84
C THR A 82 -3.66 8.06 -8.74
N ALA A 83 -3.30 8.37 -7.49
CA ALA A 83 -3.46 7.44 -6.37
C ALA A 83 -4.94 7.05 -6.16
N ILE A 84 -5.87 8.01 -6.26
CA ILE A 84 -7.31 7.78 -6.18
C ILE A 84 -7.77 6.88 -7.33
N LYS A 85 -7.37 7.17 -8.58
CA LYS A 85 -7.75 6.37 -9.76
C LYS A 85 -7.29 4.92 -9.68
N GLU A 86 -6.05 4.68 -9.27
CA GLU A 86 -5.52 3.32 -9.07
C GLU A 86 -6.28 2.59 -7.95
N THR A 87 -6.52 3.26 -6.82
CA THR A 87 -7.20 2.66 -5.68
C THR A 87 -8.67 2.37 -5.97
N LEU A 88 -9.36 3.25 -6.69
CA LEU A 88 -10.75 3.04 -7.13
C LEU A 88 -10.89 1.79 -7.98
N TYR A 89 -10.00 1.60 -8.96
CA TYR A 89 -10.04 0.44 -9.83
C TYR A 89 -9.89 -0.87 -9.04
N HIS A 90 -8.98 -0.90 -8.07
CA HIS A 90 -8.78 -2.07 -7.23
C HIS A 90 -9.94 -2.32 -6.26
N GLN A 91 -10.49 -1.27 -5.65
CA GLN A 91 -11.66 -1.39 -4.79
C GLN A 91 -12.91 -1.82 -5.57
N ASP A 92 -13.13 -1.27 -6.76
CA ASP A 92 -14.24 -1.66 -7.63
C ASP A 92 -14.21 -3.15 -7.96
N LYS A 93 -13.05 -3.66 -8.36
CA LYS A 93 -12.84 -5.08 -8.64
C LYS A 93 -13.07 -5.96 -7.40
N TYR A 94 -12.67 -5.51 -6.22
CA TYR A 94 -12.91 -6.23 -4.97
C TYR A 94 -14.41 -6.27 -4.63
N PHE A 95 -15.07 -5.11 -4.65
CA PHE A 95 -16.49 -4.96 -4.29
C PHE A 95 -17.41 -5.72 -5.26
N GLN A 96 -17.11 -5.71 -6.56
CA GLN A 96 -17.87 -6.48 -7.56
C GLN A 96 -17.78 -8.00 -7.35
N ASN A 97 -16.72 -8.50 -6.71
CA ASN A 97 -16.59 -9.92 -6.39
C ASN A 97 -17.34 -10.34 -5.11
N LEU A 98 -17.89 -9.39 -4.34
CA LEU A 98 -18.67 -9.66 -3.13
C LEU A 98 -20.16 -9.87 -3.47
N GLN A 99 -20.67 -11.07 -3.20
CA GLN A 99 -22.09 -11.38 -3.42
C GLN A 99 -22.98 -10.70 -2.37
N GLY A 100 -24.06 -10.06 -2.83
CA GLY A 100 -25.07 -9.45 -1.95
C GLY A 100 -24.76 -8.03 -1.48
N LEU A 101 -23.68 -7.42 -1.98
CA LEU A 101 -23.33 -6.04 -1.65
C LEU A 101 -24.17 -5.06 -2.48
N HIS A 102 -24.96 -4.21 -1.80
CA HIS A 102 -25.89 -3.28 -2.45
C HIS A 102 -25.41 -1.84 -2.47
N TYR A 103 -25.15 -1.23 -1.31
CA TYR A 103 -24.60 0.12 -1.20
C TYR A 103 -23.67 0.10 -0.02
N ASP A 104 -22.45 0.59 -0.20
CA ASP A 104 -21.47 0.61 0.88
C ASP A 104 -20.45 1.74 0.67
N THR A 105 -19.74 2.08 1.73
CA THR A 105 -18.68 3.10 1.71
C THR A 105 -17.39 2.57 2.30
N VAL A 106 -16.28 3.05 1.78
CA VAL A 106 -14.93 2.73 2.26
C VAL A 106 -14.21 4.00 2.64
N ASP A 107 -13.78 4.08 3.89
CA ASP A 107 -12.92 5.13 4.40
C ASP A 107 -11.48 4.91 3.93
N MET A 108 -10.93 5.90 3.25
CA MET A 108 -9.62 5.87 2.61
C MET A 108 -8.75 7.01 3.12
N ARG A 109 -7.55 6.66 3.61
CA ARG A 109 -6.55 7.63 4.04
C ARG A 109 -5.57 7.91 2.91
N CYS A 110 -5.36 9.19 2.60
CA CYS A 110 -4.31 9.61 1.67
C CYS A 110 -3.02 9.84 2.43
N LEU A 111 -1.94 9.21 1.97
CA LEU A 111 -0.62 9.31 2.57
C LEU A 111 0.30 10.11 1.65
N LYS A 112 1.04 11.06 2.21
CA LYS A 112 2.22 11.65 1.57
C LYS A 112 3.44 10.86 2.03
N VAL A 113 4.09 10.19 1.08
CA VAL A 113 5.26 9.35 1.34
C VAL A 113 6.51 10.04 0.81
N THR A 114 7.55 10.12 1.64
CA THR A 114 8.89 10.56 1.25
C THR A 114 9.81 9.35 1.27
N PHE A 115 10.52 9.09 0.17
CA PHE A 115 11.39 7.93 0.04
C PHE A 115 12.67 8.27 -0.74
N SER A 116 13.69 7.45 -0.58
CA SER A 116 14.94 7.51 -1.33
C SER A 116 15.32 6.10 -1.76
N ALA A 117 15.16 5.80 -3.05
CA ALA A 117 15.46 4.51 -3.65
C ALA A 117 16.01 4.66 -5.07
N SER A 118 16.96 3.80 -5.44
CA SER A 118 17.37 3.58 -6.82
C SER A 118 16.38 2.65 -7.50
N VAL A 119 15.50 3.22 -8.32
CA VAL A 119 14.43 2.48 -9.00
C VAL A 119 14.77 2.19 -10.46
N VAL A 120 14.33 1.04 -10.95
CA VAL A 120 14.47 0.67 -12.37
C VAL A 120 13.40 1.39 -13.20
N ASP A 121 13.82 1.96 -14.33
CA ASP A 121 12.92 2.63 -15.28
C ASP A 121 12.22 1.62 -16.19
N LEU A 122 10.89 1.56 -16.12
CA LEU A 122 10.06 0.67 -16.94
C LEU A 122 9.23 1.41 -17.99
N PHE A 123 9.40 2.72 -18.20
CA PHE A 123 8.52 3.54 -19.04
C PHE A 123 8.36 3.04 -20.49
N GLN A 124 9.39 2.38 -21.02
CA GLN A 124 9.44 1.90 -22.41
C GLN A 124 9.30 0.38 -22.53
N VAL A 125 9.01 -0.33 -21.43
CA VAL A 125 8.84 -1.79 -21.46
C VAL A 125 7.48 -2.11 -22.08
N LYS A 126 7.48 -2.86 -23.17
CA LYS A 126 6.24 -3.25 -23.86
C LYS A 126 5.51 -4.34 -23.10
N GLY A 127 4.17 -4.31 -23.13
CA GLY A 127 3.30 -5.35 -22.57
C GLY A 127 3.09 -5.31 -21.06
N ILE A 128 3.68 -4.36 -20.32
CA ILE A 128 3.42 -4.18 -18.88
C ILE A 128 2.20 -3.31 -18.59
N TYR A 129 1.66 -2.65 -19.63
CA TYR A 129 0.56 -1.70 -19.57
C TYR A 129 -0.79 -2.30 -19.95
N GLU A 130 -0.85 -3.63 -20.17
CA GLU A 130 -2.12 -4.30 -20.43
C GLU A 130 -3.05 -4.14 -19.21
N PRO A 131 -4.30 -3.66 -19.40
CA PRO A 131 -5.21 -3.36 -18.29
C PRO A 131 -5.53 -4.55 -17.38
N GLU A 132 -5.73 -5.74 -17.95
CA GLU A 132 -6.21 -6.94 -17.25
C GLU A 132 -5.21 -8.11 -17.27
N ASP A 133 -4.20 -8.08 -18.14
CA ASP A 133 -3.16 -9.12 -18.20
C ASP A 133 -1.92 -8.72 -17.40
N TYR A 134 -1.78 -9.31 -16.22
CA TYR A 134 -0.63 -9.06 -15.34
C TYR A 134 0.49 -10.08 -15.50
N SER A 135 0.43 -10.98 -16.50
CA SER A 135 1.39 -12.07 -16.66
C SER A 135 2.82 -11.58 -16.91
N LEU A 136 3.00 -10.58 -17.76
CA LEU A 136 4.31 -9.97 -18.01
C LEU A 136 4.80 -9.11 -16.83
N PRO A 137 4.04 -8.12 -16.31
CA PRO A 137 4.52 -7.29 -15.21
C PRO A 137 4.79 -8.09 -13.92
N ARG A 138 4.04 -9.17 -13.64
CA ARG A 138 4.33 -10.07 -12.50
C ARG A 138 5.64 -10.82 -12.66
N ARG A 139 5.94 -11.34 -13.86
CA ARG A 139 7.24 -11.98 -14.13
C ARG A 139 8.39 -10.99 -13.95
N LEU A 140 8.23 -9.79 -14.50
CA LEU A 140 9.22 -8.73 -14.38
C LEU A 140 9.44 -8.31 -12.91
N GLY A 141 8.36 -8.11 -12.14
CA GLY A 141 8.49 -7.75 -10.73
C GLY A 141 9.22 -8.82 -9.90
N ALA A 142 8.94 -10.10 -10.16
CA ALA A 142 9.67 -11.20 -9.53
C ALA A 142 11.16 -11.22 -9.92
N GLU A 143 11.50 -10.95 -11.18
CA GLU A 143 12.88 -10.82 -11.63
C GLU A 143 13.61 -9.66 -10.95
N LEU A 144 12.97 -8.49 -10.87
CA LEU A 144 13.53 -7.30 -10.21
C LEU A 144 13.79 -7.56 -8.72
N LYS A 145 12.83 -8.17 -8.01
CA LYS A 145 13.00 -8.54 -6.59
C LYS A 145 14.12 -9.55 -6.41
N LYS A 146 14.18 -10.59 -7.25
CA LYS A 146 15.25 -11.61 -7.23
C LYS A 146 16.64 -10.99 -7.44
N ASN A 147 16.72 -9.96 -8.27
CA ASN A 147 17.95 -9.22 -8.55
C ASN A 147 18.23 -8.09 -7.52
N ALA A 148 17.56 -8.12 -6.36
CA ALA A 148 17.72 -7.17 -5.26
C ALA A 148 17.59 -5.68 -5.68
N GLN A 149 16.76 -5.40 -6.69
CA GLN A 149 16.41 -4.02 -7.03
C GLN A 149 15.58 -3.41 -5.88
N GLN A 150 15.73 -2.11 -5.66
CA GLN A 150 15.02 -1.41 -4.57
C GLN A 150 13.56 -1.11 -4.94
N GLY A 151 13.30 -0.96 -6.23
CA GLY A 151 11.97 -0.70 -6.76
C GLY A 151 11.99 -0.45 -8.26
N PHE A 152 10.88 0.06 -8.76
CA PHE A 152 10.69 0.40 -10.17
C PHE A 152 9.77 1.62 -10.33
N GLN A 153 9.85 2.27 -11.49
CA GLN A 153 8.96 3.35 -11.90
C GLN A 153 8.33 3.06 -13.27
N TYR A 154 7.08 3.47 -13.46
CA TYR A 154 6.30 3.19 -14.66
C TYR A 154 5.19 4.22 -14.84
N TYR A 155 4.62 4.33 -16.05
CA TYR A 155 3.43 5.15 -16.27
C TYR A 155 2.18 4.49 -15.68
N SER A 156 1.30 5.29 -15.08
CA SER A 156 -0.02 4.80 -14.67
C SER A 156 -0.82 4.35 -15.89
N VAL A 157 -1.48 3.20 -15.77
CA VAL A 157 -2.43 2.69 -16.77
C VAL A 157 -3.79 3.42 -16.64
N ARG A 158 -4.02 4.11 -15.52
CA ARG A 158 -5.31 4.75 -15.18
C ARG A 158 -5.26 6.28 -15.27
N ASN A 159 -4.07 6.88 -15.28
CA ASN A 159 -3.88 8.31 -15.46
C ASN A 159 -2.74 8.60 -16.44
N GLN A 160 -3.10 8.97 -17.67
CA GLN A 160 -2.12 9.13 -18.74
C GLN A 160 -1.07 10.21 -18.40
N GLY A 161 0.20 9.86 -18.54
CA GLY A 161 1.33 10.76 -18.26
C GLY A 161 1.75 10.83 -16.79
N ALA A 162 0.97 10.24 -15.88
CA ALA A 162 1.34 10.15 -14.48
C ALA A 162 2.37 9.06 -14.23
N THR A 163 3.26 9.30 -13.28
CA THR A 163 4.27 8.35 -12.83
C THR A 163 3.82 7.62 -11.57
N CYS A 164 4.03 6.31 -11.56
CA CYS A 164 3.87 5.45 -10.40
C CYS A 164 5.20 4.78 -10.05
N TRP A 165 5.35 4.43 -8.78
CA TRP A 165 6.47 3.65 -8.26
C TRP A 165 5.97 2.39 -7.55
N GLY A 166 6.82 1.37 -7.54
CA GLY A 166 6.69 0.22 -6.66
C GLY A 166 8.00 0.02 -5.90
N LEU A 167 7.95 -0.04 -4.57
CA LEU A 167 9.11 -0.34 -3.72
C LEU A 167 9.02 -1.76 -3.20
N PHE A 168 10.17 -2.45 -3.18
CA PHE A 168 10.29 -3.84 -2.76
C PHE A 168 10.65 -4.02 -1.27
N SER A 169 10.84 -2.92 -0.55
CA SER A 169 11.16 -2.89 0.88
C SER A 169 10.74 -1.55 1.48
N PRO A 170 10.19 -1.51 2.71
CA PRO A 170 9.81 -0.27 3.36
C PRO A 170 11.01 0.55 3.86
N ILE A 171 12.20 -0.06 3.96
CA ILE A 171 13.43 0.59 4.48
C ILE A 171 13.83 1.86 3.72
N HIS A 172 13.37 2.01 2.47
CA HIS A 172 13.66 3.16 1.63
C HIS A 172 12.77 4.38 1.94
N VAL A 173 11.76 4.23 2.79
CA VAL A 173 10.83 5.30 3.17
C VAL A 173 11.37 6.03 4.40
N THR A 174 11.34 7.37 4.36
CA THR A 174 11.78 8.23 5.46
C THR A 174 10.63 8.89 6.21
N SER A 175 9.43 8.94 5.62
CA SER A 175 8.21 9.46 6.26
C SER A 175 6.97 9.08 5.47
N ALA A 176 5.88 8.73 6.16
CA ALA A 176 4.55 8.51 5.59
C ALA A 176 3.48 9.18 6.45
N ILE A 177 3.02 10.36 6.00
CA ILE A 177 2.10 11.20 6.78
C ILE A 177 0.71 11.15 6.15
N GLN A 178 -0.31 10.90 6.97
CA GLN A 178 -1.70 11.04 6.53
C GLN A 178 -2.03 12.51 6.28
N THR A 179 -2.47 12.85 5.07
CA THR A 179 -2.73 14.24 4.65
C THR A 179 -4.20 14.55 4.43
N LYS A 180 -4.96 13.59 3.86
CA LYS A 180 -6.38 13.75 3.55
C LYS A 180 -7.15 12.49 3.87
N HIS A 181 -8.46 12.64 4.02
CA HIS A 181 -9.39 11.54 4.20
C HIS A 181 -10.42 11.56 3.08
N PHE A 182 -10.71 10.39 2.53
CA PHE A 182 -11.63 10.21 1.42
C PHE A 182 -12.65 9.14 1.76
N GLU A 183 -13.90 9.35 1.37
CA GLU A 183 -14.95 8.33 1.36
C GLU A 183 -15.17 7.88 -0.08
N PHE A 184 -15.00 6.58 -0.30
CA PHE A 184 -15.19 5.92 -1.58
C PHE A 184 -16.56 5.22 -1.55
N ILE A 185 -17.45 5.53 -2.48
CA ILE A 185 -18.86 5.09 -2.44
C ILE A 185 -19.14 4.05 -3.53
N PHE A 186 -19.54 2.85 -3.12
CA PHE A 186 -20.02 1.79 -4.01
C PHE A 186 -21.55 1.83 -4.12
N ASP A 187 -22.08 1.90 -5.34
CA ASP A 187 -23.53 2.01 -5.59
C ASP A 187 -24.24 0.67 -5.86
N GLY A 188 -23.53 -0.44 -5.68
CA GLY A 188 -24.02 -1.80 -5.96
C GLY A 188 -23.64 -2.32 -7.34
N LYS A 189 -23.04 -1.47 -8.18
CA LYS A 189 -22.53 -1.85 -9.50
C LYS A 189 -21.09 -1.40 -9.68
N SER A 190 -20.77 -0.19 -9.23
CA SER A 190 -19.43 0.37 -9.34
C SER A 190 -19.10 1.36 -8.23
N MET A 191 -17.81 1.62 -8.05
CA MET A 191 -17.32 2.75 -7.27
C MET A 191 -17.74 4.05 -7.96
N SER A 192 -18.83 4.64 -7.47
CA SER A 192 -19.58 5.69 -8.15
C SER A 192 -19.09 7.10 -7.82
N LYS A 193 -18.54 7.32 -6.61
CA LYS A 193 -18.17 8.65 -6.10
C LYS A 193 -17.00 8.58 -5.13
N VAL A 194 -16.18 9.63 -5.15
CA VAL A 194 -15.17 9.93 -4.14
C VAL A 194 -15.52 11.26 -3.48
N ARG A 195 -15.54 11.29 -2.15
CA ARG A 195 -15.74 12.53 -1.37
C ARG A 195 -14.52 12.78 -0.52
N GLU A 196 -13.95 13.98 -0.58
CA GLU A 196 -12.97 14.40 0.44
C GLU A 196 -13.73 14.75 1.72
N LEU A 197 -13.35 14.11 2.83
CA LEU A 197 -13.89 14.38 4.14
C LEU A 197 -13.08 15.50 4.79
N VAL A 198 -13.60 16.73 4.73
CA VAL A 198 -13.03 17.87 5.45
C VAL A 198 -13.52 17.79 6.89
N HIS A 199 -12.61 17.69 7.86
CA HIS A 199 -12.98 17.77 9.27
C HIS A 199 -13.56 19.17 9.53
N GLN A 200 -14.88 19.29 9.68
CA GLN A 200 -15.47 20.51 10.23
C GLN A 200 -14.99 20.61 11.68
N PRO A 201 -14.30 21.69 12.10
CA PRO A 201 -14.10 21.91 13.52
C PRO A 201 -15.49 22.00 14.15
N LEU A 202 -15.74 21.17 15.16
CA LEU A 202 -16.91 21.31 16.02
C LEU A 202 -16.92 22.76 16.52
N LEU A 203 -17.91 23.54 16.07
CA LEU A 203 -18.20 24.84 16.68
C LEU A 203 -18.55 24.56 18.13
N SER A 204 -17.63 24.91 19.03
CA SER A 204 -17.83 24.96 20.48
C SER A 204 -18.79 26.08 20.86
#